data_AF-D8FVD8-F1
#
_entry.id   AF-D8FVD8-F1
#
_cell.length_a   1.000
_cell.length_b   1.000
_cell.length_c   1.000
_cell.angle_alpha   90.00
_cell.angle_beta   90.00
_cell.angle_gamma   90.00
#
_symmetry.space_group_name_H-M   'P 1'
#
loop_
_entity.id
_entity.type
_entity.pdbx_description
1 polymer ?
#
loop_
_entity_poly.entity_id
_entity_poly.type
_entity_poly.pdbx_seq_one_letter_code
_entity_poly.pdbx_strand_id
1 'polypeptide(L)'
;MELLTVWQHGSHNPENTNNLDIIRHWWANLNGKEVNWVERLIPQIGGMSEVNWQSQRFDQIFVIVNPEIRGGDTLYWYKPDSPLEHSQIAQKLELDNLKQHLYIYPQSESELAIRVELHQFEYQTIELQNVEITFKEKEVMTLRDVKQQLEVKVTLTPINLNLLKEWLL
;
A
#
# COMPACT_ATOMS: atom_id res chain seq x y z
N MET A 1 13.09 0.18 5.84
CA MET A 1 11.96 0.11 4.91
C MET A 1 11.59 1.52 4.52
N GLU A 2 11.62 1.85 3.23
CA GLU A 2 11.19 3.18 2.76
C GLU A 2 9.67 3.31 2.91
N LEU A 3 9.20 4.46 3.42
CA LEU A 3 7.76 4.70 3.59
C LEU A 3 7.05 4.90 2.24
N LEU A 4 7.75 5.44 1.25
CA LEU A 4 7.23 5.74 -0.07
C LEU A 4 8.24 5.27 -1.12
N THR A 5 7.83 4.34 -1.98
CA THR A 5 8.63 3.86 -3.11
C THR A 5 8.17 4.58 -4.38
N VAL A 6 9.09 5.25 -5.08
CA VAL A 6 8.75 6.10 -6.22
C VAL A 6 9.47 5.63 -7.48
N TRP A 7 8.70 5.40 -8.53
CA TRP A 7 9.22 5.24 -9.89
C TRP A 7 8.74 6.40 -10.77
N GLN A 8 9.62 6.89 -11.64
CA GLN A 8 9.28 7.93 -12.61
C GLN A 8 9.97 7.67 -13.96
N HIS A 9 9.22 7.84 -15.05
CA HIS A 9 9.76 7.73 -16.39
C HIS A 9 10.84 8.80 -16.64
N GLY A 10 11.99 8.40 -17.19
CA GLY A 10 13.12 9.29 -17.48
C GLY A 10 13.88 9.79 -16.25
N SER A 11 13.65 9.21 -15.06
CA SER A 11 14.39 9.56 -13.85
C SER A 11 15.86 9.09 -13.92
N HIS A 12 16.77 9.91 -13.38
CA HIS A 12 18.19 9.57 -13.21
C HIS A 12 18.49 8.97 -11.82
N ASN A 13 17.47 8.73 -10.99
CA ASN A 13 17.64 8.10 -9.70
C ASN A 13 18.15 6.66 -9.89
N PRO A 14 19.30 6.26 -9.33
CA PRO A 14 19.82 4.89 -9.46
C PRO A 14 18.85 3.83 -8.91
N GLU A 15 18.02 4.17 -7.92
CA GLU A 15 17.02 3.25 -7.34
C GLU A 15 15.76 3.11 -8.20
N ASN A 16 15.60 3.90 -9.26
CA ASN A 16 14.35 3.94 -10.04
C ASN A 16 13.98 2.55 -10.59
N THR A 17 14.96 1.79 -11.09
CA THR A 17 14.74 0.41 -11.57
C THR A 17 14.29 -0.52 -10.45
N ASN A 18 14.97 -0.48 -9.31
CA ASN A 18 14.63 -1.29 -8.13
C ASN A 18 13.23 -0.93 -7.58
N ASN A 19 12.90 0.36 -7.56
CA ASN A 19 11.58 0.85 -7.16
C ASN A 19 10.47 0.34 -8.09
N LEU A 20 10.73 0.32 -9.40
CA LEU A 20 9.79 -0.25 -10.36
C LEU A 20 9.59 -1.75 -10.11
N ASP A 21 10.66 -2.48 -9.80
CA ASP A 21 10.57 -3.90 -9.49
C ASP A 21 9.70 -4.14 -8.24
N ILE A 22 9.89 -3.36 -7.17
CA ILE A 22 9.06 -3.41 -5.96
C ILE A 22 7.59 -3.16 -6.30
N ILE A 23 7.30 -2.09 -7.05
CA ILE A 23 5.94 -1.74 -7.46
C ILE A 23 5.33 -2.82 -8.37
N ARG A 24 6.12 -3.41 -9.27
CA ARG A 24 5.67 -4.51 -10.14
C ARG A 24 5.27 -5.74 -9.34
N HIS A 25 6.06 -6.12 -8.34
CA HIS A 25 5.71 -7.23 -7.45
C HIS A 25 4.45 -6.92 -6.65
N TRP A 26 4.34 -5.70 -6.12
CA TRP A 26 3.15 -5.26 -5.40
C TRP A 26 1.89 -5.33 -6.28
N TRP A 27 1.96 -4.80 -7.51
CA TRP A 27 0.86 -4.82 -8.48
C TRP A 27 0.43 -6.25 -8.83
N ALA A 28 1.39 -7.12 -9.14
CA ALA A 28 1.12 -8.52 -9.46
C ALA A 28 0.45 -9.27 -8.29
N ASN A 29 0.80 -8.94 -7.06
CA ASN A 29 0.22 -9.53 -5.84
C ASN A 29 -1.23 -9.11 -5.58
N LEU A 30 -1.77 -8.13 -6.32
CA LEU A 30 -3.20 -7.82 -6.26
C LEU A 30 -4.07 -8.87 -6.97
N ASN A 31 -3.48 -9.80 -7.72
CA ASN A 31 -4.25 -10.77 -8.50
C ASN A 31 -5.29 -11.52 -7.64
N GLY A 32 -6.55 -11.46 -8.05
CA GLY A 32 -7.67 -12.08 -7.35
C GLY A 32 -8.13 -11.35 -6.09
N LYS A 33 -7.58 -10.17 -5.78
CA LYS A 33 -7.99 -9.34 -4.65
C LYS A 33 -8.97 -8.25 -5.07
N GLU A 34 -9.85 -7.89 -4.15
CA GLU A 34 -10.76 -6.75 -4.34
C GLU A 34 -10.03 -5.43 -4.05
N VAL A 35 -10.11 -4.50 -5.00
CA VAL A 35 -9.43 -3.20 -4.92
C VAL A 35 -10.43 -2.05 -4.99
N ASN A 36 -10.14 -0.96 -4.27
CA ASN A 36 -10.73 0.34 -4.57
C ASN A 36 -9.91 1.01 -5.66
N TRP A 37 -10.59 1.46 -6.72
CA TRP A 37 -10.02 2.23 -7.81
C TRP A 37 -10.64 3.63 -7.79
N VAL A 38 -9.81 4.63 -7.51
CA VAL A 38 -10.26 6.00 -7.23
C VAL A 38 -9.53 6.96 -8.16
N GLU A 39 -10.27 7.75 -8.93
CA GLU A 39 -9.72 8.71 -9.90
C GLU A 39 -10.05 10.14 -9.48
N ARG A 40 -9.04 11.02 -9.43
CA ARG A 40 -9.21 12.41 -9.01
C ARG A 40 -8.40 13.36 -9.89
N LEU A 41 -9.00 14.51 -10.19
CA LEU A 41 -8.26 15.63 -10.76
C LEU A 41 -7.37 16.27 -9.68
N ILE A 42 -6.14 16.55 -10.05
CA ILE A 42 -5.15 17.25 -9.25
C ILE A 42 -5.48 18.74 -9.30
N PRO A 43 -5.78 19.39 -8.17
CA PRO A 43 -6.04 20.81 -8.14
C PRO A 43 -4.85 21.62 -8.65
N GLN A 44 -5.11 22.61 -9.53
CA GLN A 44 -4.05 23.51 -10.03
C GLN A 44 -3.38 24.31 -8.90
N ILE A 45 -4.15 24.62 -7.85
CA ILE A 45 -3.66 25.30 -6.64
C ILE A 45 -3.53 24.25 -5.54
N GLY A 46 -2.34 24.13 -4.98
CA GLY A 46 -2.03 23.18 -3.90
C GLY A 46 -1.63 21.77 -4.37
N GLY A 47 -1.98 21.37 -5.60
CA GLY A 47 -1.50 20.12 -6.20
C GLY A 47 -1.95 18.88 -5.41
N MET A 48 -1.07 17.88 -5.33
CA MET A 48 -1.39 16.57 -4.73
C MET A 48 -1.80 16.62 -3.25
N SER A 49 -1.33 17.60 -2.48
CA SER A 49 -1.69 17.68 -1.06
C SER A 49 -3.15 18.07 -0.82
N GLU A 50 -3.81 18.65 -1.83
CA GLU A 50 -5.20 19.12 -1.75
C GLU A 50 -6.19 18.14 -2.41
N VAL A 51 -5.72 16.99 -2.91
CA VAL A 51 -6.62 16.00 -3.51
C VAL A 51 -7.52 15.39 -2.44
N ASN A 52 -8.84 15.56 -2.59
CA ASN A 52 -9.82 14.93 -1.72
C ASN A 52 -10.08 13.47 -2.15
N TRP A 53 -9.54 12.55 -1.37
CA TRP A 53 -9.69 11.12 -1.57
C TRP A 53 -10.90 10.48 -0.88
N GLN A 54 -11.86 11.27 -0.39
CA GLN A 54 -13.12 10.73 0.10
C GLN A 54 -13.85 10.01 -1.02
N SER A 55 -14.61 8.96 -0.65
CA SER A 55 -15.37 8.16 -1.60
C SER A 55 -16.35 9.01 -2.43
N GLN A 56 -16.38 8.78 -3.73
CA GLN A 56 -17.26 9.44 -4.70
C GLN A 56 -17.98 8.43 -5.58
N ARG A 57 -19.05 8.89 -6.25
CA ARG A 57 -19.98 8.06 -7.04
C ARG A 57 -19.30 7.22 -8.14
N PHE A 58 -18.18 7.67 -8.68
CA PHE A 58 -17.49 7.03 -9.80
C PHE A 58 -16.30 6.16 -9.35
N ASP A 59 -16.05 6.08 -8.04
CA ASP A 59 -15.07 5.14 -7.51
C ASP A 59 -15.56 3.72 -7.76
N GLN A 60 -14.62 2.83 -8.09
CA GLN A 60 -14.95 1.47 -8.45
C GLN A 60 -14.37 0.51 -7.42
N ILE A 61 -15.13 -0.55 -7.15
CA ILE A 61 -14.67 -1.68 -6.36
C ILE A 61 -14.79 -2.89 -7.27
N PHE A 62 -13.70 -3.61 -7.47
CA PHE A 62 -13.70 -4.83 -8.28
C PHE A 62 -12.54 -5.74 -7.93
N VAL A 63 -12.68 -7.02 -8.26
CA VAL A 63 -11.59 -7.99 -8.19
C VAL A 63 -10.65 -7.77 -9.36
N ILE A 64 -9.40 -7.43 -9.11
CA ILE A 64 -8.41 -7.24 -10.17
C ILE A 64 -7.84 -8.59 -10.61
N VAL A 65 -7.81 -8.85 -11.92
CA VAL A 65 -7.40 -10.13 -12.49
C VAL A 65 -6.21 -9.95 -13.42
N ASN A 66 -5.22 -10.83 -13.28
CA ASN A 66 -3.95 -10.84 -14.01
C ASN A 66 -3.27 -9.45 -14.13
N PRO A 67 -3.10 -8.71 -13.01
CA PRO A 67 -2.37 -7.45 -13.02
C PRO A 67 -0.90 -7.65 -13.40
N GLU A 68 -0.40 -6.89 -14.38
CA GLU A 68 1.00 -6.94 -14.82
C GLU A 68 1.51 -5.53 -15.19
N ILE A 69 2.80 -5.25 -14.99
CA ILE A 69 3.45 -4.05 -15.56
C ILE A 69 4.39 -4.48 -16.69
N ARG A 70 4.06 -4.11 -17.92
CA ARG A 70 4.86 -4.41 -19.14
C ARG A 70 5.43 -3.12 -19.74
N GLY A 71 6.53 -3.24 -20.49
CA GLY A 71 7.20 -2.08 -21.12
C GLY A 71 7.93 -1.15 -20.13
N GLY A 72 7.81 -1.42 -18.83
CA GLY A 72 8.42 -0.63 -17.75
C GLY A 72 7.53 0.48 -17.20
N ASP A 73 6.44 0.82 -17.89
CA ASP A 73 5.61 1.99 -17.58
C ASP A 73 4.10 1.72 -17.69
N THR A 74 3.70 0.60 -18.30
CA THR A 74 2.30 0.34 -18.62
C THR A 74 1.73 -0.74 -17.72
N LEU A 75 0.72 -0.36 -16.94
CA LEU A 75 -0.04 -1.25 -16.07
C LEU A 75 -1.15 -1.90 -16.87
N TYR A 76 -1.31 -3.20 -16.76
CA TYR A 76 -2.36 -4.00 -17.38
C TYR A 76 -3.15 -4.76 -16.33
N TRP A 77 -4.44 -4.96 -16.57
CA TRP A 77 -5.31 -5.77 -15.73
C TRP A 77 -6.62 -6.12 -16.45
N TYR A 78 -7.38 -7.05 -15.87
CA TYR A 78 -8.74 -7.38 -16.26
C TYR A 78 -9.70 -7.11 -15.11
N LYS A 79 -10.95 -6.81 -15.45
CA LYS A 79 -12.08 -6.85 -14.51
C LYS A 79 -12.67 -8.27 -14.46
N PRO A 80 -13.36 -8.66 -13.36
CA PRO A 80 -13.92 -9.99 -13.27
C PRO A 80 -14.95 -10.17 -14.40
N ASP A 81 -14.99 -11.37 -14.97
CA ASP A 81 -15.92 -11.76 -16.04
C ASP A 81 -15.86 -10.91 -17.33
N SER A 82 -14.80 -10.10 -17.50
CA SER A 82 -14.54 -9.33 -18.70
C SER A 82 -13.34 -9.89 -19.46
N PRO A 83 -13.48 -10.24 -20.76
CA PRO A 83 -12.35 -10.63 -21.58
C PRO A 83 -11.51 -9.43 -22.05
N LEU A 84 -11.93 -8.20 -21.75
CA LEU A 84 -11.24 -6.98 -22.15
C LEU A 84 -10.09 -6.68 -21.19
N GLU A 85 -8.87 -6.64 -21.74
CA GLU A 85 -7.69 -6.14 -21.04
C GLU A 85 -7.76 -4.61 -20.96
N HIS A 86 -7.61 -4.09 -19.74
CA HIS A 86 -7.43 -2.68 -19.48
C HIS A 86 -5.95 -2.36 -19.37
N SER A 87 -5.57 -1.14 -19.73
CA SER A 87 -4.19 -0.68 -19.64
C SER A 87 -4.10 0.80 -19.28
N GLN A 88 -3.06 1.18 -18.54
CA GLN A 88 -2.73 2.57 -18.23
C GLN A 88 -1.21 2.79 -18.32
N ILE A 89 -0.79 3.70 -19.20
CA ILE A 89 0.61 4.12 -19.28
C ILE A 89 0.86 5.18 -18.20
N ALA A 90 1.84 4.94 -17.33
CA ALA A 90 2.19 5.80 -16.22
C ALA A 90 3.43 6.65 -16.53
N GLN A 91 3.35 7.94 -16.25
CA GLN A 91 4.52 8.83 -16.20
C GLN A 91 5.25 8.70 -14.86
N LYS A 92 4.51 8.39 -13.79
CA LYS A 92 5.01 8.23 -12.42
C LYS A 92 4.14 7.25 -11.65
N LEU A 93 4.77 6.53 -10.73
CA LEU A 93 4.14 5.62 -9.77
C LEU A 93 4.68 5.93 -8.36
N GLU A 94 3.80 5.98 -7.38
CA GLU A 94 4.16 6.14 -5.97
C GLU A 94 3.44 5.09 -5.13
N LEU A 95 4.19 4.21 -4.48
CA LEU A 95 3.67 3.20 -3.57
C LEU A 95 3.90 3.64 -2.12
N ASP A 96 2.82 3.94 -1.40
CA ASP A 96 2.84 4.11 0.05
C ASP A 96 2.87 2.72 0.70
N ASN A 97 4.05 2.33 1.18
CA ASN A 97 4.28 0.99 1.73
C ASN A 97 3.56 0.77 3.06
N LEU A 98 3.21 1.84 3.79
CA LEU A 98 2.49 1.71 5.05
C LEU A 98 0.99 1.53 4.81
N LYS A 99 0.42 2.33 3.91
CA LYS A 99 -1.01 2.29 3.61
C LYS A 99 -1.38 1.25 2.55
N GLN A 100 -0.39 0.73 1.82
CA GLN A 100 -0.60 -0.17 0.67
C GLN A 100 -1.45 0.52 -0.40
N HIS A 101 -1.12 1.78 -0.69
CA HIS A 101 -1.76 2.57 -1.75
C HIS A 101 -0.77 2.78 -2.88
N LEU A 102 -1.16 2.44 -4.11
CA LEU A 102 -0.44 2.82 -5.31
C LEU A 102 -1.12 4.02 -5.95
N TYR A 103 -0.39 5.13 -6.05
CA TYR A 103 -0.78 6.27 -6.86
C TYR A 103 -0.16 6.14 -8.25
N ILE A 104 -1.01 6.25 -9.27
CA ILE A 104 -0.65 6.19 -10.68
C ILE A 104 -0.91 7.57 -11.27
N TYR A 105 0.10 8.11 -11.94
CA TYR A 105 0.02 9.38 -12.65
C TYR A 105 0.09 9.08 -14.16
N PRO A 106 -1.04 9.11 -14.87
CA PRO A 106 -1.13 8.85 -16.30
C PRO A 106 -0.19 9.71 -17.13
N GLN A 107 0.39 9.12 -18.18
CA GLN A 107 1.14 9.89 -19.17
C GLN A 107 0.22 10.75 -20.07
N SER A 108 -0.99 10.27 -20.35
CA SER A 108 -1.96 10.96 -21.22
C SER A 108 -2.64 12.15 -20.55
N GLU A 109 -2.73 12.16 -19.21
CA GLU A 109 -3.53 13.11 -18.44
C GLU A 109 -2.76 13.58 -17.21
N SER A 110 -2.00 14.67 -17.36
CA SER A 110 -1.12 15.18 -16.30
C SER A 110 -1.85 15.75 -15.08
N GLU A 111 -3.13 16.08 -15.22
CA GLU A 111 -3.98 16.56 -14.13
C GLU A 111 -4.75 15.42 -13.45
N LEU A 112 -4.55 14.15 -13.85
CA LEU A 112 -5.23 13.00 -13.25
C LEU A 112 -4.30 12.28 -12.28
N ALA A 113 -4.83 11.89 -11.13
CA ALA A 113 -4.22 10.92 -10.24
C ALA A 113 -5.20 9.77 -10.01
N ILE A 114 -4.70 8.54 -10.13
CA ILE A 114 -5.44 7.33 -9.82
C ILE A 114 -4.85 6.74 -8.56
N ARG A 115 -5.67 6.33 -7.60
CA ARG A 115 -5.25 5.59 -6.42
C ARG A 115 -5.87 4.21 -6.44
N VAL A 116 -5.03 3.20 -6.31
CA VAL A 116 -5.41 1.80 -6.15
C VAL A 116 -4.99 1.33 -4.77
N GLU A 117 -5.93 0.76 -4.03
CA GLU A 117 -5.73 0.22 -2.67
C GLU A 117 -6.56 -1.05 -2.50
N LEU A 118 -6.17 -1.91 -1.57
CA LEU A 118 -6.99 -3.08 -1.21
C LEU A 118 -8.31 -2.62 -0.55
N HIS A 119 -9.44 -3.18 -0.98
CA HIS A 119 -10.75 -2.82 -0.42
C HIS A 119 -10.88 -3.23 1.05
N GLN A 120 -10.27 -4.35 1.43
CA GLN A 120 -10.29 -4.88 2.80
C GLN A 120 -8.90 -4.76 3.43
N PHE A 121 -8.87 -4.36 4.71
CA PHE A 121 -7.64 -4.31 5.50
C PHE A 121 -7.09 -5.73 5.68
N GLU A 122 -6.09 -6.11 4.88
CA GLU A 122 -5.24 -7.25 5.21
C GLU A 122 -4.32 -6.83 6.36
N TYR A 123 -4.61 -7.30 7.58
CA TYR A 123 -3.68 -7.16 8.70
C TYR A 123 -2.35 -7.80 8.30
N GLN A 124 -1.28 -7.01 8.19
CA GLN A 124 0.05 -7.55 8.03
C GLN A 124 0.44 -8.28 9.31
N THR A 125 0.62 -9.59 9.21
CA THR A 125 1.11 -10.42 10.30
C THR A 125 2.63 -10.38 10.27
N ILE A 126 3.23 -9.90 11.36
CA ILE A 126 4.68 -9.98 11.56
C ILE A 126 4.95 -11.09 12.56
N GLU A 127 5.62 -12.15 12.10
CA GLU A 127 6.04 -13.24 12.97
C GLU A 127 7.36 -12.89 13.66
N LEU A 128 7.32 -12.80 14.98
CA LEU A 128 8.53 -12.67 15.79
C LEU A 128 8.93 -14.06 16.30
N GLN A 129 10.18 -14.46 16.06
CA GLN A 129 10.64 -15.83 16.34
C GLN A 129 11.43 -15.95 17.64
N ASN A 130 12.10 -14.88 18.07
CA ASN A 130 12.89 -14.86 19.31
C ASN A 130 12.57 -13.60 20.12
N VAL A 131 11.35 -13.56 20.67
CA VAL A 131 10.83 -12.37 21.35
C VAL A 131 11.35 -12.27 22.77
N GLU A 132 12.05 -11.19 23.06
CA GLU A 132 12.20 -10.67 24.41
C GLU A 132 10.97 -9.82 24.76
N ILE A 133 10.25 -10.19 25.82
CA ILE A 133 9.08 -9.45 26.31
C ILE A 133 9.49 -8.65 27.54
N THR A 134 9.29 -7.34 27.51
CA THR A 134 9.50 -6.47 28.69
C THR A 134 8.27 -5.61 28.95
N PHE A 135 8.03 -5.32 30.23
CA PHE A 135 6.98 -4.41 30.66
C PHE A 135 7.61 -3.19 31.29
N LYS A 136 7.39 -2.01 30.70
CA LYS A 136 7.81 -0.74 31.27
C LYS A 136 6.58 -0.01 31.79
N GLU A 137 6.64 0.42 33.06
CA GLU A 137 5.63 1.32 33.67
C GLU A 137 4.17 0.82 33.57
N LYS A 138 3.93 -0.49 33.69
CA LYS A 138 2.61 -1.18 33.70
C LYS A 138 1.70 -0.98 32.48
N GLU A 139 2.00 -0.06 31.58
CA GLU A 139 1.14 0.32 30.45
C GLU A 139 1.80 0.02 29.10
N VAL A 140 3.12 -0.16 29.03
CA VAL A 140 3.83 -0.43 27.78
C VAL A 140 4.48 -1.81 27.83
N MET A 141 4.00 -2.70 26.98
CA MET A 141 4.67 -3.95 26.66
C MET A 141 5.58 -3.72 25.45
N THR A 142 6.82 -4.19 25.52
CA THR A 142 7.75 -4.18 24.39
C THR A 142 8.06 -5.62 24.00
N LEU A 143 7.87 -5.93 22.72
CA LEU A 143 8.23 -7.19 22.08
C LEU A 143 9.43 -6.92 21.18
N ARG A 144 10.57 -7.54 21.45
CA ARG A 144 11.80 -7.32 20.68
C ARG A 144 12.30 -8.63 20.09
N ASP A 145 12.45 -8.71 18.77
CA ASP A 145 13.16 -9.79 18.09
C ASP A 145 14.55 -9.28 17.68
N VAL A 146 15.57 -9.71 18.43
CA VAL A 146 16.95 -9.25 18.25
C VAL A 146 17.54 -9.76 16.93
N LYS A 147 17.13 -10.95 16.46
CA LYS A 147 17.64 -11.52 15.20
C LYS A 147 17.08 -10.79 13.99
N GLN A 148 15.80 -10.42 14.06
CA GLN A 148 15.13 -9.64 13.02
C GLN A 148 15.37 -8.12 13.18
N GLN A 149 16.07 -7.68 14.23
CA GLN A 149 16.28 -6.28 14.59
C GLN A 149 14.96 -5.47 14.65
N LEU A 150 13.90 -6.10 15.16
CA LEU A 150 12.57 -5.51 15.22
C LEU A 150 12.14 -5.28 16.67
N GLU A 151 11.57 -4.10 16.93
CA GLU A 151 10.97 -3.74 18.22
C GLU A 151 9.53 -3.26 18.00
N VAL A 152 8.59 -3.92 18.66
CA VAL A 152 7.17 -3.56 18.68
C VAL A 152 6.81 -3.09 20.07
N LYS A 153 6.28 -1.87 20.18
CA LYS A 153 5.75 -1.31 21.43
C LYS A 153 4.24 -1.35 21.42
N VAL A 154 3.68 -2.00 22.41
CA VAL A 154 2.24 -2.16 22.60
C VAL A 154 1.84 -1.40 23.85
N THR A 155 1.10 -0.30 23.67
CA THR A 155 0.46 0.40 24.79
C THR A 155 -0.83 -0.32 25.15
N LEU A 156 -0.86 -0.92 26.33
CA LEU A 156 -2.01 -1.65 26.84
C LEU A 156 -2.93 -0.68 27.58
N THR A 157 -4.15 -0.53 27.08
CA THR A 157 -5.22 0.11 27.86
C THR A 157 -5.56 -0.76 29.08
N PRO A 158 -6.17 -0.20 30.14
CA PRO A 158 -6.60 -1.00 31.29
C PRO A 158 -7.50 -2.18 30.92
N ILE A 159 -8.33 -2.01 29.87
CA ILE A 159 -9.19 -3.07 29.32
C ILE A 159 -8.35 -4.19 28.71
N ASN A 160 -7.42 -3.85 27.81
CA ASN A 160 -6.57 -4.84 27.14
C ASN A 160 -5.62 -5.55 28.12
N LEU A 161 -5.16 -4.84 29.16
CA LEU A 161 -4.33 -5.42 30.21
C LEU A 161 -5.11 -6.45 31.04
N ASN A 162 -6.39 -6.19 31.33
CA ASN A 162 -7.23 -7.16 32.05
C ASN A 162 -7.53 -8.38 31.19
N LEU A 163 -7.84 -8.21 29.90
CA LEU A 163 -8.02 -9.32 28.97
C LEU A 163 -6.76 -10.19 28.87
N LEU A 164 -5.58 -9.58 28.79
CA LEU A 164 -4.31 -10.31 28.78
C LEU A 164 -4.10 -11.13 30.06
N LYS A 165 -4.47 -10.59 31.23
CA LYS A 165 -4.38 -11.31 32.50
C LYS A 165 -5.33 -12.51 32.56
N GLU A 166 -6.54 -12.36 32.03
CA GLU A 166 -7.51 -13.46 31.96
C GLU A 166 -7.02 -14.62 31.08
N TRP A 167 -6.30 -14.31 29.99
CA TRP A 167 -5.75 -15.35 29.10
C TRP A 167 -4.53 -16.10 29.68
N LEU A 168 -3.89 -15.55 30.71
CA LEU A 168 -2.70 -16.13 31.36
C LEU A 168 -3.01 -16.88 32.66
N LEU A 169 -4.27 -16.89 33.10
CA LEU A 169 -4.78 -17.62 34.28
C LEU A 169 -5.44 -18.94 33.85
#